data_AF-A0A850C073-F1
#
_entry.id   AF-A0A850C073-F1
#
_cell.length_a   1.000
_cell.length_b   1.000
_cell.length_c   1.000
_cell.angle_alpha   90.00
_cell.angle_beta   90.00
_cell.angle_gamma   90.00
#
_symmetry.space_group_name_H-M   'P 1'
#
loop_
_entity.id
_entity.type
_entity.pdbx_description
1 polymer ?
#
loop_
_entity_poly.entity_id
_entity_poly.type
_entity_poly.pdbx_seq_one_letter_code
_entity_poly.pdbx_strand_id
1 'polypeptide(L)'
;MSAAITPAVKAEQTRLDGLYARVDRLRDEAAERLGEAGRRQVENDQERSQRDAETLLYRRRIALLDAVEEGLCFGRLDYADAAEAPMYLGRIGIHAEGGEQLLVDWRSEAGRRFYLATAASPAGVRRRRHLHTKGRRIRSVNDEVLDLDAAADSDSTIGS
;
A
#
# COMPACT_ATOMS: atom_id res chain seq x y z
N MET A 1 -20.04 19.81 9.79
CA MET A 1 -19.88 18.96 10.98
C MET A 1 -18.59 18.17 10.83
N SER A 2 -17.58 18.47 11.65
CA SER A 2 -16.35 17.68 11.68
C SER A 2 -16.67 16.35 12.36
N ALA A 3 -16.69 15.25 11.62
CA ALA A 3 -16.76 13.93 12.24
C ALA A 3 -15.54 13.78 13.15
N ALA A 4 -15.75 13.36 14.40
CA ALA A 4 -14.65 13.03 15.30
C ALA A 4 -13.76 11.99 14.60
N ILE A 5 -12.46 12.27 14.52
CA ILE A 5 -11.49 11.32 13.96
C ILE A 5 -11.51 10.09 14.86
N THR A 6 -12.04 8.98 14.37
CA THR A 6 -12.11 7.74 15.14
C THR A 6 -10.69 7.21 15.40
N PRO A 7 -10.47 6.46 16.50
CA PRO A 7 -9.17 5.83 16.75
C PRO A 7 -8.67 4.99 15.56
N ALA A 8 -9.59 4.32 14.86
CA ALA A 8 -9.28 3.56 13.65
C ALA A 8 -8.78 4.48 12.51
N VAL A 9 -9.46 5.59 12.22
CA VAL A 9 -8.97 6.56 11.22
C VAL A 9 -7.59 7.10 11.58
N LYS A 10 -7.33 7.38 12.87
CA LYS A 10 -6.01 7.85 13.32
C LYS A 10 -4.92 6.80 13.10
N ALA A 11 -5.18 5.54 13.47
CA ALA A 11 -4.22 4.46 13.27
C ALA A 11 -3.90 4.24 11.79
N GLU A 12 -4.93 4.19 10.94
CA GLU A 12 -4.75 4.04 9.50
C GLU A 12 -4.08 5.26 8.85
N GLN A 13 -4.31 6.47 9.38
CA GLN A 13 -3.59 7.66 8.94
C GLN A 13 -2.10 7.55 9.22
N THR A 14 -1.69 7.11 10.42
CA THR A 14 -0.27 6.91 10.74
C THR A 14 0.40 5.92 9.78
N ARG A 15 -0.30 4.83 9.43
CA ARG A 15 0.22 3.86 8.46
C ARG A 15 0.33 4.47 7.07
N LEU A 16 -0.70 5.17 6.61
CA LEU A 16 -0.73 5.85 5.31
C LEU A 16 0.40 6.88 5.19
N ASP A 17 0.66 7.66 6.24
CA ASP A 17 1.73 8.65 6.30
C ASP A 17 3.10 7.97 6.11
N GLY A 18 3.32 6.82 6.76
CA GLY A 18 4.55 6.03 6.57
C GLY A 18 4.73 5.51 5.14
N LEU A 19 3.64 5.08 4.50
CA LEU A 19 3.66 4.63 3.10
C LEU A 19 4.01 5.77 2.14
N TYR A 20 3.37 6.94 2.30
CA TYR A 20 3.69 8.11 1.49
C TYR A 20 5.10 8.62 1.74
N ALA A 21 5.58 8.62 2.99
CA ALA A 21 6.97 8.95 3.29
C ALA A 21 7.96 8.02 2.59
N ARG A 22 7.62 6.73 2.42
CA ARG A 22 8.44 5.81 1.61
C ARG A 22 8.35 6.13 0.12
N VAL A 23 7.17 6.46 -0.41
CA VAL A 23 7.00 6.90 -1.81
C VAL A 23 7.83 8.15 -2.09
N ASP A 24 7.81 9.13 -1.20
CA ASP A 24 8.59 10.37 -1.35
C ASP A 24 10.09 10.05 -1.39
N ARG A 25 10.60 9.22 -0.47
CA ARG A 25 12.00 8.77 -0.51
C ARG A 25 12.35 8.06 -1.82
N LEU A 26 11.50 7.15 -2.28
CA LEU A 26 11.71 6.44 -3.55
C LEU A 26 11.70 7.39 -4.76
N ARG A 27 10.93 8.48 -4.69
CA ARG A 27 10.87 9.52 -5.72
C ARG A 27 12.18 10.33 -5.71
N ASP A 28 12.64 10.75 -4.53
CA ASP A 28 13.89 11.49 -4.36
C ASP A 28 15.09 10.65 -4.85
N GLU A 29 15.16 9.38 -4.45
CA GLU A 29 16.18 8.42 -4.92
C GLU A 29 16.15 8.30 -6.46
N ALA A 30 14.97 8.14 -7.07
CA ALA A 30 14.85 8.03 -8.52
C ALA A 30 15.22 9.34 -9.25
N ALA A 31 14.89 10.50 -8.68
CA ALA A 31 15.23 11.81 -9.23
C ALA A 31 16.74 12.06 -9.19
N GLU A 32 17.41 11.69 -8.09
CA GLU A 32 18.87 11.76 -7.98
C GLU A 32 19.54 10.90 -9.06
N ARG A 33 19.13 9.64 -9.19
CA ARG A 33 19.66 8.73 -10.22
C ARG A 33 19.42 9.22 -11.64
N LEU A 34 18.26 9.82 -11.91
CA LEU A 34 17.97 10.46 -13.19
C LEU A 34 18.92 11.64 -13.46
N GLY A 35 19.19 12.47 -12.45
CA GLY A 35 20.14 13.57 -12.55
C GLY A 35 21.59 13.14 -12.74
N GLU A 36 22.01 12.04 -12.11
CA GLU A 36 23.31 11.40 -12.35
C GLU A 36 23.44 10.90 -13.79
N ALA A 37 22.44 10.15 -14.28
CA ALA A 37 22.43 9.66 -15.66
C ALA A 37 22.46 10.81 -16.67
N GLY A 38 21.69 11.88 -16.44
CA GLY A 38 21.64 13.05 -17.32
C GLY A 38 22.96 13.84 -17.41
N ARG A 39 23.80 13.80 -16.35
CA ARG A 39 25.10 14.48 -16.32
C ARG A 39 26.26 13.62 -16.81
N ARG A 40 26.05 12.31 -16.99
CA ARG A 40 27.11 11.37 -17.37
C ARG A 40 27.62 11.67 -18.79
N GLN A 41 28.93 11.87 -18.90
CA GLN A 41 29.61 11.94 -20.19
C GLN A 41 29.64 10.55 -20.84
N VAL A 42 29.58 10.50 -22.17
CA VAL A 42 29.56 9.26 -22.94
C VAL A 42 30.65 9.33 -24.00
N GLU A 43 31.46 8.29 -24.11
CA GLU A 43 32.62 8.19 -24.99
C GLU A 43 32.32 7.35 -26.24
N ASN A 44 31.30 6.48 -26.17
CA ASN A 44 30.89 5.59 -27.27
C ASN A 44 29.36 5.36 -27.29
N ASP A 45 28.88 4.69 -28.35
CA ASP A 45 27.45 4.44 -28.56
C ASP A 45 26.83 3.47 -27.55
N GLN A 46 27.63 2.54 -27.00
CA GLN A 46 27.16 1.62 -25.95
C GLN A 46 26.82 2.39 -24.67
N GLU A 47 27.70 3.29 -24.25
CA GLU A 47 27.48 4.16 -23.08
C GLU A 47 26.31 5.11 -23.28
N ARG A 48 26.14 5.66 -24.50
CA ARG A 48 24.97 6.46 -24.85
C ARG A 48 23.68 5.66 -24.68
N SER A 49 23.63 4.45 -25.21
CA SER A 49 22.48 3.56 -25.10
C SER A 49 22.17 3.20 -23.64
N GLN A 50 23.18 2.89 -22.84
CA GLN A 50 23.03 2.60 -21.41
C GLN A 50 22.46 3.81 -20.65
N ARG A 51 23.00 5.00 -20.87
CA ARG A 51 22.53 6.23 -20.24
C ARG A 51 21.08 6.55 -20.61
N ASP A 52 20.71 6.37 -21.88
CA ASP A 52 19.36 6.63 -22.36
C ASP A 52 18.36 5.61 -21.77
N ALA A 53 18.78 4.34 -21.62
CA ALA A 53 18.00 3.32 -20.93
C ALA A 53 17.80 3.62 -19.43
N GLU A 54 18.85 4.03 -18.72
CA GLU A 54 18.77 4.46 -17.32
C GLU A 54 17.84 5.67 -17.16
N THR A 55 17.98 6.66 -18.05
CA THR A 55 17.12 7.86 -18.07
C THR A 55 15.65 7.48 -18.24
N LEU A 56 15.33 6.58 -19.18
CA LEU A 56 13.95 6.12 -19.39
C LEU A 56 13.44 5.29 -18.20
N LEU A 57 14.28 4.47 -17.59
CA LEU A 57 13.95 3.68 -16.40
C LEU A 57 13.50 4.59 -15.25
N TYR A 58 14.33 5.58 -14.88
CA TYR A 58 14.03 6.44 -13.73
C TYR A 58 12.89 7.42 -14.01
N ARG A 59 12.74 7.92 -15.25
CA ARG A 59 11.55 8.70 -15.65
C ARG A 59 10.26 7.91 -15.47
N ARG A 60 10.23 6.64 -15.91
CA ARG A 60 9.06 5.77 -15.72
C ARG A 60 8.79 5.49 -14.24
N ARG A 61 9.85 5.31 -13.44
CA ARG A 61 9.72 5.09 -12.00
C ARG A 61 9.09 6.29 -11.30
N ILE A 62 9.55 7.51 -11.59
CA ILE A 62 8.97 8.74 -11.05
C ILE A 62 7.50 8.88 -11.47
N ALA A 63 7.19 8.70 -12.75
CA ALA A 63 5.81 8.79 -13.24
C ALA A 63 4.86 7.77 -12.55
N LEU A 64 5.32 6.56 -12.27
CA LEU A 64 4.57 5.57 -11.49
C LEU A 64 4.31 6.03 -10.05
N LEU A 65 5.32 6.59 -9.39
CA LEU A 65 5.21 7.09 -8.01
C LEU A 65 4.29 8.33 -7.94
N ASP A 66 4.28 9.17 -8.96
CA ASP A 66 3.39 10.33 -9.06
C ASP A 66 1.94 9.92 -9.31
N ALA A 67 1.71 8.87 -10.10
CA ALA A 67 0.37 8.38 -10.41
C ALA A 67 -0.38 7.83 -9.18
N VAL A 68 0.32 7.56 -8.07
CA VAL A 68 -0.27 7.05 -6.82
C VAL A 68 -0.36 8.12 -5.72
N GLU A 69 -0.15 9.39 -6.05
CA GLU A 69 -0.34 10.51 -5.12
C GLU A 69 -1.75 10.50 -4.53
N GLU A 70 -2.74 10.06 -5.31
CA GLU A 70 -4.08 9.75 -4.85
C GLU A 70 -4.31 8.25 -4.77
N GLY A 71 -4.90 7.79 -3.66
CA GLY A 71 -5.36 6.41 -3.53
C GLY A 71 -4.24 5.37 -3.52
N LEU A 72 -3.06 5.69 -2.96
CA LEU A 72 -1.94 4.76 -2.82
C LEU A 72 -2.37 3.45 -2.18
N CYS A 73 -3.02 3.53 -1.02
CA CYS A 73 -3.54 2.41 -0.25
C CYS A 73 -5.06 2.55 -0.12
N PHE A 74 -5.77 1.47 -0.42
CA PHE A 74 -7.24 1.44 -0.42
C PHE A 74 -7.81 0.35 0.49
N GLY A 75 -6.98 -0.54 1.03
CA GLY A 75 -7.48 -1.63 1.84
C GLY A 75 -6.42 -2.33 2.67
N ARG A 76 -6.93 -3.15 3.60
CA ARG A 76 -6.16 -3.99 4.50
C ARG A 76 -6.89 -5.31 4.72
N LEU A 77 -6.14 -6.39 4.82
CA LEU A 77 -6.60 -7.70 5.27
C LEU A 77 -6.01 -8.00 6.63
N ASP A 78 -6.86 -8.44 7.54
CA ASP A 78 -6.46 -9.06 8.79
C ASP A 78 -6.77 -10.56 8.73
N TYR A 79 -5.85 -11.36 9.22
CA TYR A 79 -5.93 -12.82 9.17
C TYR A 79 -6.53 -13.40 10.45
N ALA A 80 -7.00 -14.64 10.35
CA ALA A 80 -7.49 -15.40 11.50
C ALA A 80 -6.33 -15.85 12.40
N ASP A 81 -5.20 -16.24 11.81
CA ASP A 81 -3.97 -16.47 12.56
C ASP A 81 -3.38 -15.13 13.04
N ALA A 82 -3.27 -14.95 14.35
CA ALA A 82 -2.72 -13.76 14.96
C ALA A 82 -1.20 -13.61 14.74
N ALA A 83 -0.49 -14.67 14.35
CA ALA A 83 0.92 -14.61 13.96
C ALA A 83 1.11 -13.98 12.57
N GLU A 84 0.07 -13.99 11.71
CA GLU A 84 0.12 -13.35 10.40
C GLU A 84 -0.13 -11.84 10.52
N ALA A 85 0.87 -11.05 10.12
CA ALA A 85 0.77 -9.60 10.13
C ALA A 85 -0.30 -9.09 9.13
N PRO A 86 -0.99 -7.97 9.41
CA PRO A 86 -1.95 -7.40 8.48
C PRO A 86 -1.33 -7.05 7.13
N MET A 87 -2.00 -7.40 6.05
CA MET A 87 -1.57 -7.09 4.69
C MET A 87 -2.26 -5.82 4.21
N TYR A 88 -1.49 -4.80 3.84
CA TYR A 88 -2.02 -3.60 3.20
C TYR A 88 -2.00 -3.74 1.69
N LEU A 89 -3.03 -3.23 1.03
CA LEU A 89 -3.19 -3.29 -0.43
C LEU A 89 -3.26 -1.91 -1.04
N GLY A 90 -2.62 -1.79 -2.20
CA GLY A 90 -2.48 -0.54 -2.91
C GLY A 90 -2.37 -0.69 -4.42
N ARG A 91 -2.27 0.46 -5.09
CA ARG A 91 -2.17 0.55 -6.56
C ARG A 91 -0.84 0.03 -7.10
N ILE A 92 0.19 0.06 -6.27
CA ILE A 92 1.55 -0.44 -6.54
C ILE A 92 2.10 -1.13 -5.28
N GLY A 93 3.10 -1.99 -5.46
CA GLY A 93 3.86 -2.57 -4.36
C GLY A 93 4.90 -1.60 -3.79
N ILE A 94 5.04 -1.57 -2.46
CA ILE A 94 6.05 -0.76 -1.76
C ILE A 94 6.76 -1.64 -0.73
N HIS A 95 8.09 -1.64 -0.80
CA HIS A 95 8.95 -2.31 0.16
C HIS A 95 9.70 -1.30 1.03
N ALA A 96 9.98 -1.70 2.26
CA ALA A 96 10.95 -1.05 3.12
C ALA A 96 12.35 -1.15 2.52
N GLU A 97 13.29 -0.41 3.08
CA GLU A 97 14.70 -0.51 2.67
C GLU A 97 15.28 -1.90 2.93
N GLY A 98 14.89 -2.55 4.04
CA GLY A 98 15.27 -3.93 4.36
C GLY A 98 14.54 -5.02 3.58
N GLY A 99 13.75 -4.67 2.55
CA GLY A 99 13.03 -5.62 1.71
C GLY A 99 11.69 -6.12 2.27
N GLU A 100 11.31 -5.71 3.50
CA GLU A 100 9.99 -6.00 4.05
C GLU A 100 8.89 -5.41 3.15
N GLN A 101 7.85 -6.20 2.85
CA GLN A 101 6.70 -5.73 2.09
C GLN A 101 5.82 -4.82 2.95
N LEU A 102 5.71 -3.54 2.59
CA LEU A 102 4.88 -2.57 3.30
C LEU A 102 3.47 -2.43 2.70
N LEU A 103 3.37 -2.58 1.38
CA LEU A 103 2.14 -2.46 0.59
C LEU A 103 2.17 -3.44 -0.57
N VAL A 104 1.13 -4.24 -0.72
CA VAL A 104 1.00 -5.23 -1.79
C VAL A 104 0.26 -4.62 -2.99
N ASP A 105 0.78 -4.85 -4.19
CA ASP A 105 0.05 -4.52 -5.43
C ASP A 105 -1.18 -5.42 -5.54
N TRP A 106 -2.35 -4.81 -5.69
CA TRP A 106 -3.62 -5.52 -5.78
C TRP A 106 -3.70 -6.51 -6.95
N ARG A 107 -2.90 -6.33 -7.99
CA ARG A 107 -2.85 -7.22 -9.16
C ARG A 107 -2.02 -8.48 -8.92
N SER A 108 -1.22 -8.51 -7.86
CA SER A 108 -0.41 -9.68 -7.50
C SER A 108 -1.28 -10.85 -7.03
N GLU A 109 -0.73 -12.06 -7.06
CA GLU A 109 -1.40 -13.26 -6.56
C GLU A 109 -1.85 -13.11 -5.10
N ALA A 110 -0.98 -12.56 -4.24
CA ALA A 110 -1.32 -12.26 -2.85
C ALA A 110 -2.46 -11.23 -2.74
N GLY A 111 -2.43 -10.18 -3.58
CA GLY A 111 -3.45 -9.13 -3.60
C GLY A 111 -4.84 -9.60 -4.01
N ARG A 112 -4.94 -10.64 -4.84
CA ARG A 112 -6.24 -11.21 -5.28
C ARG A 112 -7.12 -11.66 -4.12
N ARG A 113 -6.54 -12.07 -2.98
CA ARG A 113 -7.29 -12.45 -1.77
C ARG A 113 -8.25 -11.37 -1.31
N PHE A 114 -7.92 -10.09 -1.52
CA PHE A 114 -8.80 -8.99 -1.14
C PHE A 114 -10.13 -8.98 -1.90
N TYR A 115 -10.15 -9.43 -3.14
CA TYR A 115 -11.38 -9.47 -3.95
C TYR A 115 -12.05 -10.84 -3.96
N LEU A 116 -11.29 -11.92 -3.74
CA LEU A 116 -11.79 -13.29 -3.83
C LEU A 116 -12.24 -13.88 -2.49
N ALA A 117 -11.72 -13.39 -1.37
CA ALA A 117 -12.15 -13.85 -0.05
C ALA A 117 -13.62 -13.44 0.19
N THR A 118 -14.41 -14.41 0.65
CA THR A 118 -15.83 -14.27 0.98
C THR A 118 -16.10 -14.95 2.33
N ALA A 119 -17.25 -14.67 2.95
CA ALA A 119 -17.61 -15.35 4.20
C ALA A 119 -17.72 -16.88 4.06
N ALA A 120 -18.08 -17.39 2.87
CA ALA A 120 -18.15 -18.82 2.59
C ALA A 120 -16.79 -19.46 2.27
N SER A 121 -15.81 -18.66 1.87
CA SER A 121 -14.43 -19.08 1.61
C SER A 121 -13.47 -17.95 1.97
N PRO A 122 -13.13 -17.81 3.26
CA PRO A 122 -12.37 -16.65 3.75
C PRO A 122 -10.90 -16.69 3.36
N ALA A 123 -10.38 -17.85 2.96
CA ALA A 123 -8.97 -18.05 2.59
C ALA A 123 -7.99 -17.51 3.65
N GLY A 124 -8.29 -17.74 4.93
CA GLY A 124 -7.52 -17.28 6.10
C GLY A 124 -7.76 -15.83 6.50
N VAL A 125 -8.54 -15.06 5.73
CA VAL A 125 -8.88 -13.68 6.04
C VAL A 125 -10.02 -13.64 7.07
N ARG A 126 -9.79 -12.96 8.18
CA ARG A 126 -10.79 -12.70 9.22
C ARG A 126 -11.58 -11.42 8.95
N ARG A 127 -10.88 -10.37 8.53
CA ARG A 127 -11.49 -9.06 8.27
C ARG A 127 -10.87 -8.39 7.05
N ARG A 128 -11.73 -7.80 6.23
CA ARG A 128 -11.38 -6.91 5.14
C ARG A 128 -11.73 -5.47 5.52
N ARG A 129 -10.75 -4.58 5.53
CA ARG A 129 -10.93 -3.15 5.79
C ARG A 129 -10.76 -2.37 4.49
N HIS A 130 -11.75 -1.54 4.16
CA HIS A 130 -11.70 -0.57 3.07
C HIS A 130 -11.31 0.81 3.60
N LEU A 131 -10.31 1.43 2.97
CA LEU A 131 -9.80 2.76 3.33
C LEU A 131 -10.23 3.76 2.26
N HIS A 132 -11.04 4.74 2.64
CA HIS A 132 -11.43 5.83 1.75
C HIS A 132 -10.50 7.01 1.99
N THR A 133 -9.82 7.45 0.94
CA THR A 133 -8.85 8.54 1.00
C THR A 133 -9.23 9.72 0.12
N LYS A 134 -8.78 10.91 0.50
CA LYS A 134 -8.73 12.09 -0.38
C LYS A 134 -7.32 12.65 -0.31
N GLY A 135 -6.56 12.49 -1.38
CA GLY A 135 -5.10 12.64 -1.34
C GLY A 135 -4.51 11.74 -0.26
N ARG A 136 -3.58 12.28 0.54
CA ARG A 136 -2.90 11.56 1.62
C ARG A 136 -3.70 11.44 2.92
N ARG A 137 -5.01 11.71 2.92
CA ARG A 137 -5.84 11.74 4.15
C ARG A 137 -6.91 10.65 4.14
N ILE A 138 -6.96 9.87 5.21
CA ILE A 138 -8.07 8.94 5.48
C ILE A 138 -9.33 9.76 5.80
N ARG A 139 -10.42 9.44 5.11
CA ARG A 139 -11.75 10.05 5.31
C ARG A 139 -12.68 9.14 6.09
N SER A 140 -12.66 7.85 5.78
CA SER A 140 -13.41 6.84 6.50
C SER A 140 -12.73 5.48 6.35
N VAL A 141 -13.09 4.57 7.26
CA VAL A 141 -12.68 3.17 7.25
C VAL A 141 -13.93 2.33 7.39
N ASN A 142 -14.07 1.30 6.56
CA ASN A 142 -15.22 0.39 6.60
C ASN A 142 -14.69 -1.04 6.76
N ASP A 143 -15.20 -1.76 7.75
CA ASP A 143 -14.79 -3.13 8.05
C ASP A 143 -15.86 -4.13 7.59
N GLU A 144 -15.41 -5.21 6.96
CA GLU A 144 -16.20 -6.37 6.59
C GLU A 144 -15.58 -7.60 7.26
N VAL A 145 -16.35 -8.28 8.10
CA VAL A 145 -15.92 -9.50 8.78
C VAL A 145 -16.23 -10.70 7.87
N LEU A 146 -15.22 -11.50 7.57
CA LEU A 146 -15.33 -12.66 6.68
C LEU A 146 -15.27 -13.98 7.44
N ASP A 147 -14.84 -13.97 8.69
CA ASP A 147 -14.88 -15.12 9.58
C ASP A 147 -16.05 -14.96 10.56
N LEU A 148 -17.12 -15.73 10.34
CA LEU A 148 -18.36 -15.64 11.12
C LEU A 148 -18.26 -16.32 12.49
N ASP A 149 -17.30 -17.23 12.70
CA ASP A 149 -17.04 -17.79 14.03
C ASP A 149 -16.45 -16.72 14.97
N ALA A 150 -15.74 -15.73 14.42
CA ALA A 150 -15.26 -14.56 15.16
C ALA A 150 -16.33 -13.46 15.37
N ALA A 151 -17.42 -13.45 14.60
CA ALA A 151 -18.50 -12.49 14.77
C ALA A 151 -19.33 -12.77 16.05
N ALA A 152 -19.44 -14.04 16.43
CA ALA A 152 -20.16 -14.49 17.63
C ALA A 152 -19.51 -14.03 18.96
N ASP A 153 -18.18 -13.78 18.96
CA ASP A 153 -17.47 -13.31 20.15
C ASP A 153 -17.66 -11.81 20.43
N SER A 154 -18.06 -11.03 19.42
CA SER A 154 -18.26 -9.58 19.56
C SER A 154 -19.64 -9.17 20.10
N ASP A 155 -20.59 -10.12 20.19
CA ASP A 155 -21.97 -9.89 20.65
C ASP A 155 -22.20 -10.37 22.10
N SER A 156 -21.19 -10.89 22.80
CA SER A 156 -21.35 -11.44 24.17
C SER A 156 -21.20 -10.43 25.32
N THR A 157 -20.98 -9.14 25.04
CA THR A 157 -20.83 -8.10 26.10
C THR A 157 -22.10 -7.28 26.35
N ILE A 158 -23.29 -7.84 26.13
CA ILE A 158 -24.53 -7.28 26.66
C ILE A 158 -25.28 -8.36 27.46
N GLY A 159 -25.16 -8.27 28.79
CA GLY A 159 -26.17 -8.79 29.70
C GLY A 159 -25.71 -9.92 30.61
N SER A 160 -25.13 -9.56 31.76
CA SER A 160 -25.59 -9.99 33.11
C SER A 160 -24.92 -9.13 34.17
#